data_AF-A0A2X4TWG2-F1
#
_entry.id   AF-A0A2X4TWG2-F1
#
_cell.length_a   1.000
_cell.length_b   1.000
_cell.length_c   1.000
_cell.angle_alpha   90.00
_cell.angle_beta   90.00
_cell.angle_gamma   90.00
#
_symmetry.space_group_name_H-M   'P 1'
#
loop_
_entity.id
_entity.type
_entity.pdbx_description
1 polymer ?
#
loop_
_entity_poly.entity_id
_entity_poly.type
_entity_poly.pdbx_seq_one_letter_code
_entity_poly.pdbx_strand_id
1 'polypeptide(L)'
;MARRKKDDNAVGIILVIIGVIAWGVYVAVRALINLNERFIESVSNPAGVIGLFFGLLIATALIIRVFIYRGFTKKTAELERAVSDLAQKEKAFEETVSTEVARRIYQEKKQLSGQWDDFHNARNKASRALQRIVDSAYKFKVKTLLSGTTVNNWQSKYDQLRKEREAYAGISEKITFLELEDNADWESVKQQFLDKVALLEKAQEEKEYQAELKRQMREEKTATG
;
A
#
# COMPACT_ATOMS: atom_id res chain seq x y z
N MET A 1 -48.03 78.39 -41.07
CA MET A 1 -47.71 78.50 -39.62
C MET A 1 -48.97 78.22 -38.82
N ALA A 2 -48.98 77.18 -37.98
CA ALA A 2 -49.99 77.04 -36.93
C ALA A 2 -49.33 76.36 -35.71
N ARG A 3 -49.45 77.05 -34.58
CA ARG A 3 -48.67 76.94 -33.35
C ARG A 3 -49.03 75.69 -32.52
N ARG A 4 -48.00 75.16 -31.86
CA ARG A 4 -48.03 74.05 -30.88
C ARG A 4 -48.92 74.38 -29.68
N LYS A 5 -49.72 73.40 -29.24
CA LYS A 5 -50.54 73.40 -28.02
C LYS A 5 -50.14 72.16 -27.22
N LYS A 6 -49.21 72.28 -26.25
CA LYS A 6 -48.82 71.12 -25.41
C LYS A 6 -48.32 71.45 -23.98
N ASP A 7 -48.38 72.69 -23.50
CA ASP A 7 -47.74 73.02 -22.21
C ASP A 7 -48.71 73.30 -21.03
N ASP A 8 -50.01 73.57 -21.26
CA ASP A 8 -50.92 73.94 -20.16
C ASP A 8 -51.32 72.77 -19.23
N ASN A 9 -51.39 71.55 -19.76
CA ASN A 9 -51.86 70.40 -18.97
C ASN A 9 -50.78 69.88 -17.99
N ALA A 10 -49.51 70.07 -18.32
CA ALA A 10 -48.39 69.73 -17.45
C ALA A 10 -48.29 70.69 -16.26
N VAL A 11 -48.51 72.00 -16.50
CA VAL A 11 -48.49 73.03 -15.46
C VAL A 11 -49.62 72.82 -14.44
N GLY A 12 -50.82 72.45 -14.89
CA GLY A 12 -51.95 72.13 -14.01
C GLY A 12 -51.70 70.93 -13.09
N ILE A 13 -51.11 69.84 -13.62
CA ILE A 13 -50.80 68.65 -12.82
C ILE A 13 -49.69 68.94 -11.79
N ILE A 14 -48.68 69.73 -12.17
CA ILE A 14 -47.61 70.13 -11.25
C ILE A 14 -48.16 70.96 -10.08
N LEU A 15 -49.08 71.88 -10.33
CA LEU A 15 -49.72 72.68 -9.27
C LEU A 15 -50.51 71.83 -8.27
N VAL A 16 -51.22 70.80 -8.74
CA VAL A 16 -51.96 69.88 -7.86
C VAL A 16 -51.01 69.07 -6.98
N ILE A 17 -49.91 68.56 -7.54
CA ILE A 17 -48.90 67.81 -6.78
C ILE A 17 -48.27 68.70 -5.70
N ILE A 18 -47.94 69.96 -6.03
CA ILE A 18 -47.42 70.92 -5.06
C ILE A 18 -48.45 71.19 -3.95
N GLY A 19 -49.74 71.31 -4.29
CA GLY A 19 -50.81 71.49 -3.31
C GLY A 19 -50.94 70.33 -2.33
N VAL A 20 -50.87 69.09 -2.81
CA VAL A 20 -50.95 67.88 -1.96
C VAL A 20 -49.72 67.76 -1.06
N ILE A 21 -48.52 68.06 -1.57
CA ILE A 21 -47.29 68.08 -0.77
C ILE A 21 -47.39 69.15 0.32
N ALA A 22 -47.83 70.36 -0.04
CA ALA A 22 -47.99 71.46 0.92
C ALA A 22 -49.01 71.13 2.02
N TRP A 23 -50.12 70.47 1.66
CA TRP A 23 -51.12 70.01 2.64
C TRP A 23 -50.57 68.91 3.56
N GLY A 24 -49.86 67.92 3.00
CA GLY A 24 -49.22 66.87 3.79
C GLY A 24 -48.20 67.44 4.77
N VAL A 25 -47.38 68.40 4.34
CA VAL A 25 -46.43 69.12 5.20
C VAL A 25 -47.17 69.90 6.28
N TYR A 26 -48.25 70.62 5.95
CA TYR A 26 -49.04 71.36 6.92
C TYR A 26 -49.63 70.45 8.01
N VAL A 27 -50.21 69.30 7.63
CA VAL A 27 -50.77 68.33 8.57
C VAL A 27 -49.67 67.74 9.47
N ALA A 28 -48.51 67.41 8.90
CA ALA A 28 -47.37 66.91 9.67
C ALA A 28 -46.86 67.95 10.69
N VAL A 29 -46.73 69.22 10.28
CA VAL A 29 -46.32 70.32 11.16
C VAL A 29 -47.35 70.53 12.27
N ARG A 30 -48.65 70.50 11.97
CA ARG A 30 -49.70 70.66 12.98
C ARG A 30 -49.75 69.51 13.97
N ALA A 31 -49.52 68.28 13.50
CA ALA A 31 -49.39 67.12 14.36
C ALA A 31 -48.16 67.23 15.28
N LEU A 32 -47.01 67.69 14.75
CA LEU A 32 -45.80 67.95 15.52
C LEU A 32 -46.00 69.02 16.59
N ILE A 33 -46.69 70.12 16.27
CA ILE A 33 -46.99 71.19 17.23
C ILE A 33 -47.87 70.66 18.36
N ASN A 34 -48.96 69.96 18.06
CA ASN A 34 -49.85 69.38 19.07
C ASN A 34 -49.14 68.33 19.95
N LEU A 35 -48.26 67.52 19.34
CA LEU A 35 -47.43 66.58 20.08
C LEU A 35 -46.45 67.32 21.02
N ASN A 36 -45.85 68.41 20.54
CA ASN A 36 -44.92 69.22 21.30
C ASN A 36 -45.62 69.96 22.45
N GLU A 37 -46.81 70.51 22.23
CA GLU A 37 -47.63 71.14 23.28
C GLU A 37 -47.99 70.13 24.38
N ARG A 38 -48.46 68.93 24.00
CA ARG A 38 -48.73 67.85 24.97
C ARG A 38 -47.49 67.35 25.70
N PHE A 39 -46.33 67.38 25.03
CA PHE A 39 -45.06 67.01 25.63
C PHE A 39 -44.60 68.07 26.64
N ILE A 40 -44.71 69.35 26.30
CA ILE A 40 -44.41 70.47 27.20
C ILE A 40 -45.33 70.41 28.43
N GLU A 41 -46.62 70.15 28.25
CA GLU A 41 -47.58 70.03 29.35
C GLU A 41 -47.27 68.83 30.26
N SER A 42 -46.92 67.67 29.68
CA SER A 42 -46.50 66.47 30.41
C SER A 42 -45.21 66.70 31.22
N VAL A 43 -44.19 67.32 30.62
CA VAL A 43 -42.88 67.58 31.24
C VAL A 43 -42.94 68.72 32.26
N SER A 44 -43.97 69.56 32.24
CA SER A 44 -44.17 70.62 33.24
C SER A 44 -44.67 70.10 34.60
N ASN A 45 -45.11 68.84 34.67
CA ASN A 45 -45.55 68.19 35.91
C ASN A 45 -44.44 67.26 36.45
N PRO A 46 -44.11 67.28 37.76
CA PRO A 46 -43.11 66.38 38.36
C PRO A 46 -43.27 64.90 37.97
N ALA A 47 -44.50 64.41 37.85
CA ALA A 47 -44.78 63.03 37.43
C ALA A 47 -44.36 62.73 35.98
N GLY A 48 -44.49 63.70 35.07
CA GLY A 48 -44.09 63.53 33.67
C GLY A 48 -42.59 63.65 33.44
N VAL A 49 -41.87 64.45 34.24
CA VAL A 49 -40.39 64.46 34.25
C VAL A 49 -39.83 63.10 34.68
N ILE A 50 -40.40 62.52 35.74
CA ILE A 50 -40.02 61.18 36.24
C ILE A 50 -40.32 60.12 35.17
N GLY A 51 -41.51 60.17 34.55
CA GLY A 51 -41.89 59.25 33.46
C GLY A 51 -40.96 59.35 32.25
N LEU A 52 -40.57 60.56 31.85
CA LEU A 52 -39.62 60.79 30.75
C LEU A 52 -38.24 60.22 31.07
N PHE A 53 -37.73 60.44 32.29
CA PHE A 53 -36.44 59.90 32.71
C PHE A 53 -36.40 58.36 32.64
N PHE A 54 -37.41 57.69 33.20
CA PHE A 54 -37.50 56.23 33.14
C PHE A 54 -37.76 55.72 31.71
N GLY A 55 -38.56 56.41 30.91
CA GLY A 55 -38.79 56.07 29.51
C GLY A 55 -37.51 56.17 28.67
N LEU A 56 -36.70 57.21 28.90
CA LEU A 56 -35.42 57.42 28.23
C LEU A 56 -34.39 56.37 28.67
N LEU A 57 -34.33 56.03 29.98
CA LEU A 57 -33.50 54.93 30.48
C LEU A 57 -33.87 53.58 29.85
N ILE A 58 -35.16 53.27 29.74
CA ILE A 58 -35.65 52.04 29.10
C ILE A 58 -35.28 52.05 27.61
N ALA A 59 -35.47 53.18 26.92
CA ALA A 59 -35.10 53.31 25.50
C ALA A 59 -33.59 53.11 25.28
N THR A 60 -32.74 53.72 26.11
CA THR A 60 -31.28 53.54 26.05
C THR A 60 -30.89 52.09 26.33
N ALA A 61 -31.48 51.45 27.34
CA ALA A 61 -31.23 50.03 27.65
C ALA A 61 -31.63 49.10 26.49
N LEU A 62 -32.76 49.37 25.83
CA LEU A 62 -33.20 48.62 24.66
C LEU A 62 -32.26 48.82 23.46
N ILE A 63 -31.79 50.05 23.21
CA ILE A 63 -30.83 50.34 22.14
C ILE A 63 -29.51 49.57 22.38
N ILE A 64 -28.98 49.62 23.60
CA ILE A 64 -27.76 48.88 23.99
C ILE A 64 -27.97 47.37 23.79
N ARG A 65 -29.10 46.83 24.24
CA ARG A 65 -29.44 45.40 24.07
C ARG A 65 -29.49 45.00 22.61
N VAL A 66 -30.09 45.81 21.73
CA VAL A 66 -30.14 45.54 20.29
C VAL A 66 -28.76 45.59 19.66
N PHE A 67 -27.91 46.54 20.04
CA PHE A 67 -26.55 46.64 19.50
C PHE A 67 -25.69 45.44 19.92
N ILE A 68 -25.76 45.04 21.20
CA ILE A 68 -25.09 43.85 21.73
C ILE A 68 -25.58 42.59 21.02
N TYR A 69 -26.90 42.40 20.91
CA TYR A 69 -27.48 41.23 20.23
C TYR A 69 -27.06 41.16 18.75
N ARG A 70 -27.13 42.28 18.03
CA ARG A 70 -26.65 42.36 16.63
C ARG A 70 -25.15 42.11 16.50
N GLY A 71 -24.36 42.55 17.47
CA GLY A 71 -22.92 42.27 17.51
C GLY A 71 -22.65 40.78 17.72
N PHE A 72 -23.35 40.14 18.66
CA PHE A 72 -23.24 38.71 18.91
C PHE A 72 -23.68 37.88 17.71
N THR A 73 -24.83 38.19 17.10
CA THR A 73 -25.32 37.42 15.93
C THR A 73 -24.37 37.49 14.73
N LYS A 74 -23.69 38.62 14.52
CA LYS A 74 -22.65 38.74 13.50
C LYS A 74 -21.43 37.87 13.83
N LYS A 75 -20.94 37.94 15.06
CA LYS A 75 -19.79 37.13 15.51
C LYS A 75 -20.09 35.63 15.48
N THR A 76 -21.31 35.20 15.85
CA THR A 76 -21.71 33.80 15.74
C THR A 76 -21.78 33.35 14.29
N ALA A 77 -22.28 34.19 13.37
CA ALA A 77 -22.30 33.87 11.95
C ALA A 77 -20.89 33.81 11.33
N GLU A 78 -19.97 34.68 11.75
CA GLU A 78 -18.56 34.62 11.34
C GLU A 78 -17.87 33.37 11.87
N LEU A 79 -18.11 33.01 13.14
CA LEU A 79 -17.59 31.80 13.75
C LEU A 79 -18.13 30.55 13.06
N GLU A 80 -19.44 30.48 12.80
CA GLU A 80 -20.08 29.36 12.10
C GLU A 80 -19.53 29.19 10.68
N ARG A 81 -19.29 30.29 9.97
CA ARG A 81 -18.62 30.25 8.65
C ARG A 81 -17.18 29.74 8.76
N ALA A 82 -16.41 30.21 9.74
CA ALA A 82 -15.04 29.76 9.94
C ALA A 82 -14.98 28.26 10.32
N VAL A 83 -15.89 27.79 11.16
CA VAL A 83 -16.02 26.38 11.51
C VAL A 83 -16.39 25.53 10.29
N SER A 84 -17.32 26.01 9.46
CA SER A 84 -17.71 25.32 8.21
C SER A 84 -16.56 25.26 7.21
N ASP A 85 -15.83 26.37 7.01
CA ASP A 85 -14.65 26.42 6.14
C ASP A 85 -13.53 25.50 6.64
N LEU A 86 -13.28 25.46 7.96
CA LEU A 86 -12.33 24.53 8.55
C LEU A 86 -12.76 23.07 8.36
N ALA A 87 -14.03 22.74 8.60
CA ALA A 87 -14.55 21.39 8.39
C ALA A 87 -14.46 20.96 6.92
N GLN A 88 -14.68 21.88 5.98
CA GLN A 88 -14.52 21.61 4.55
C GLN A 88 -13.05 21.39 4.19
N LYS A 89 -12.12 22.18 4.74
CA LYS A 89 -10.67 22.01 4.55
C LYS A 89 -10.17 20.70 5.14
N GLU A 90 -10.62 20.35 6.34
CA GLU A 90 -10.29 19.08 6.99
C GLU A 90 -10.74 17.90 6.13
N LYS A 91 -11.98 17.92 5.64
CA LYS A 91 -12.50 16.88 4.75
C LYS A 91 -11.71 16.77 3.45
N ALA A 92 -11.40 17.90 2.81
CA ALA A 92 -10.60 17.92 1.58
C ALA A 92 -9.17 17.40 1.79
N PHE A 93 -8.58 17.75 2.94
CA PHE A 93 -7.28 17.24 3.35
C PHE A 93 -7.32 15.74 3.60
N GLU A 94 -8.31 15.25 4.35
CA GLU A 94 -8.49 13.82 4.64
C GLU A 94 -8.66 13.01 3.35
N GLU A 95 -9.47 13.49 2.39
CA GLU A 95 -9.64 12.84 1.09
C GLU A 95 -8.32 12.80 0.31
N THR A 96 -7.57 13.90 0.31
CA THR A 96 -6.27 13.97 -0.37
C THR A 96 -5.24 13.03 0.26
N VAL A 97 -5.16 13.00 1.59
CA VAL A 97 -4.24 12.11 2.31
C VAL A 97 -4.64 10.66 2.12
N SER A 98 -5.93 10.33 2.27
CA SER A 98 -6.43 8.97 2.10
C SER A 98 -6.15 8.43 0.70
N THR A 99 -6.39 9.23 -0.34
CA THR A 99 -6.11 8.85 -1.73
C THR A 99 -4.62 8.68 -2.01
N GLU A 100 -3.76 9.59 -1.53
CA GLU A 100 -2.31 9.47 -1.72
C GLU A 100 -1.73 8.29 -0.93
N VAL A 101 -2.18 8.06 0.30
CA VAL A 101 -1.77 6.90 1.11
C VAL A 101 -2.20 5.60 0.43
N ALA A 102 -3.44 5.49 -0.03
CA ALA A 102 -3.92 4.31 -0.76
C ALA A 102 -3.10 4.05 -2.03
N ARG A 103 -2.78 5.12 -2.78
CA ARG A 103 -1.93 5.04 -3.97
C ARG A 103 -0.52 4.56 -3.64
N ARG A 104 0.10 5.10 -2.59
CA ARG A 104 1.44 4.72 -2.14
C ARG A 104 1.49 3.27 -1.68
N ILE A 105 0.54 2.86 -0.84
CA ILE A 105 0.41 1.47 -0.38
C ILE A 105 0.26 0.53 -1.56
N TYR A 106 -0.57 0.89 -2.55
CA TYR A 106 -0.74 0.07 -3.75
C TYR A 106 0.57 -0.06 -4.56
N GLN A 107 1.29 1.04 -4.74
CA GLN A 107 2.58 1.05 -5.44
C GLN A 107 3.64 0.22 -4.71
N GLU A 108 3.76 0.39 -3.40
CA GLU A 108 4.68 -0.40 -2.57
C GLU A 108 4.33 -1.88 -2.60
N LYS A 109 3.04 -2.23 -2.46
CA LYS A 109 2.59 -3.63 -2.57
C LYS A 109 2.96 -4.23 -3.92
N LYS A 110 2.80 -3.48 -5.01
CA LYS A 110 3.20 -3.93 -6.35
C LYS A 110 4.72 -4.10 -6.47
N GLN A 111 5.49 -3.18 -5.91
CA GLN A 111 6.95 -3.26 -5.90
C GLN A 111 7.45 -4.45 -5.08
N LEU A 112 6.88 -4.66 -3.89
CA LEU A 112 7.18 -5.79 -3.02
C LEU A 112 6.83 -7.12 -3.69
N SER A 113 5.70 -7.19 -4.41
CA SER A 113 5.34 -8.37 -5.20
C SER A 113 6.41 -8.69 -6.24
N GLY A 114 6.87 -7.68 -6.99
CA GLY A 114 7.94 -7.87 -7.98
C GLY A 114 9.26 -8.33 -7.33
N GLN A 115 9.65 -7.72 -6.22
CA GLN A 115 10.84 -8.14 -5.47
C GLN A 115 10.72 -9.56 -4.92
N TRP A 116 9.52 -9.96 -4.52
CA TRP A 116 9.25 -11.30 -4.03
C TRP A 116 9.36 -12.34 -5.16
N ASP A 117 8.81 -12.02 -6.34
CA ASP A 117 8.95 -12.86 -7.53
C ASP A 117 10.43 -13.02 -7.93
N ASP A 118 11.20 -11.93 -7.93
CA ASP A 118 12.63 -11.93 -8.22
C ASP A 118 13.41 -12.78 -7.21
N PHE A 119 13.12 -12.63 -5.91
CA PHE A 119 13.72 -13.43 -4.85
C PHE A 119 13.41 -14.91 -5.03
N HIS A 120 12.16 -15.28 -5.28
CA HIS A 120 11.76 -16.67 -5.49
C HIS A 120 12.41 -17.26 -6.74
N ASN A 121 12.50 -16.49 -7.82
CA ASN A 121 13.17 -16.93 -9.03
C ASN A 121 14.68 -17.16 -8.78
N ALA A 122 15.35 -16.24 -8.09
CA ALA A 122 16.76 -16.37 -7.72
C ALA A 122 16.99 -17.59 -6.81
N ARG A 123 16.15 -17.77 -5.78
CA ARG A 123 16.18 -18.93 -4.89
C ARG A 123 16.00 -20.24 -5.66
N ASN A 124 15.02 -20.31 -6.55
CA ASN A 124 14.76 -21.50 -7.35
C ASN A 124 15.92 -21.80 -8.31
N LYS A 125 16.53 -20.76 -8.90
CA LYS A 125 17.72 -20.92 -9.75
C LYS A 125 18.92 -21.45 -8.95
N ALA A 126 19.13 -20.93 -7.75
CA ALA A 126 20.21 -21.37 -6.85
C ALA A 126 19.98 -22.82 -6.39
N SER A 127 18.76 -23.16 -5.96
CA SER A 127 18.38 -24.53 -5.58
C SER A 127 18.64 -25.52 -6.72
N ARG A 128 18.20 -25.21 -7.95
CA ARG A 128 18.49 -26.06 -9.13
C ARG A 128 19.99 -26.20 -9.42
N ALA A 129 20.79 -25.16 -9.18
CA ALA A 129 22.24 -25.22 -9.37
C ALA A 129 22.89 -26.11 -8.29
N LEU A 130 22.48 -25.96 -7.03
CA LEU A 130 22.94 -26.81 -5.94
C LEU A 130 22.56 -28.27 -6.16
N GLN A 131 21.33 -28.56 -6.60
CA GLN A 131 20.90 -29.90 -6.95
C GLN A 131 21.83 -30.53 -8.00
N ARG A 132 22.14 -29.80 -9.07
CA ARG A 132 23.07 -30.29 -10.10
C ARG A 132 24.47 -30.57 -9.56
N ILE A 133 24.97 -29.74 -8.65
CA ILE A 133 26.29 -29.95 -8.03
C ILE A 133 26.27 -31.22 -7.18
N VAL A 134 25.24 -31.40 -6.35
CA VAL A 134 25.06 -32.60 -5.52
C VAL A 134 24.97 -33.86 -6.38
N ASP A 135 24.07 -33.86 -7.37
CA ASP A 135 23.86 -35.00 -8.27
C ASP A 135 25.13 -35.34 -9.05
N SER A 136 25.83 -34.33 -9.58
CA SER A 136 27.04 -34.53 -10.36
C SER A 136 28.20 -35.02 -9.51
N ALA A 137 28.35 -34.52 -8.28
CA ALA A 137 29.36 -34.98 -7.34
C ALA A 137 29.14 -36.46 -6.98
N TYR A 138 27.89 -36.84 -6.66
CA TYR A 138 27.51 -38.23 -6.42
C TYR A 138 27.82 -39.12 -7.62
N LYS A 139 27.30 -38.76 -8.81
CA LYS A 139 27.52 -39.52 -10.05
C LYS A 139 29.01 -39.66 -10.40
N PHE A 140 29.78 -38.59 -10.21
CA PHE A 140 31.22 -38.60 -10.46
C PHE A 140 31.95 -39.57 -9.52
N LYS A 141 31.64 -39.53 -8.22
CA LYS A 141 32.22 -40.43 -7.21
C LYS A 141 31.91 -41.89 -7.52
N VAL A 142 30.64 -42.21 -7.77
CA VAL A 142 30.19 -43.56 -8.16
C VAL A 142 30.92 -44.06 -9.42
N LYS A 143 30.92 -43.25 -10.49
CA LYS A 143 31.57 -43.61 -11.75
C LYS A 143 33.07 -43.85 -11.57
N THR A 144 33.73 -43.05 -10.74
CA THR A 144 35.17 -43.15 -10.47
C THR A 144 35.51 -44.45 -9.72
N LEU A 145 34.71 -44.79 -8.71
CA LEU A 145 34.88 -46.03 -7.95
C LEU A 145 34.65 -47.26 -8.82
N LEU A 146 33.52 -47.30 -9.55
CA LEU A 146 33.18 -48.41 -10.43
C LEU A 146 34.21 -48.58 -11.55
N SER A 147 34.60 -47.49 -12.23
CA SER A 147 35.59 -47.54 -13.33
C SER A 147 36.97 -48.01 -12.86
N GLY A 148 37.41 -47.60 -11.67
CA GLY A 148 38.72 -47.93 -11.12
C GLY A 148 38.84 -49.33 -10.49
N THR A 149 37.77 -50.14 -10.54
CA THR A 149 37.74 -51.49 -9.95
C THR A 149 38.34 -52.53 -10.88
N THR A 150 39.26 -53.33 -10.35
CA THR A 150 39.96 -54.43 -11.03
C THR A 150 40.00 -55.66 -10.11
N VAL A 151 40.32 -56.84 -10.66
CA VAL A 151 40.43 -58.11 -9.90
C VAL A 151 41.41 -58.00 -8.71
N ASN A 152 42.47 -57.19 -8.84
CA ASN A 152 43.51 -57.11 -7.81
C ASN A 152 43.22 -56.05 -6.73
N ASN A 153 42.26 -55.14 -6.96
CA ASN A 153 42.02 -54.01 -6.08
C ASN A 153 40.57 -53.91 -5.54
N TRP A 154 39.70 -54.85 -5.90
CA TRP A 154 38.27 -54.74 -5.63
C TRP A 154 37.95 -54.66 -4.14
N GLN A 155 38.67 -55.38 -3.27
CA GLN A 155 38.46 -55.31 -1.82
C GLN A 155 38.71 -53.89 -1.27
N SER A 156 39.83 -53.29 -1.66
CA SER A 156 40.16 -51.90 -1.27
C SER A 156 39.14 -50.91 -1.85
N LYS A 157 38.66 -51.14 -3.08
CA LYS A 157 37.63 -50.30 -3.71
C LYS A 157 36.26 -50.46 -3.05
N TYR A 158 35.92 -51.65 -2.56
CA TYR A 158 34.71 -51.90 -1.80
C TYR A 158 34.74 -51.20 -0.44
N ASP A 159 35.88 -51.22 0.25
CA ASP A 159 36.07 -50.44 1.48
C ASP A 159 35.96 -48.92 1.23
N GLN A 160 36.50 -48.43 0.11
CA GLN A 160 36.32 -47.03 -0.31
C GLN A 160 34.84 -46.71 -0.54
N LEU A 161 34.10 -47.60 -1.22
CA LEU A 161 32.67 -47.42 -1.45
C LEU A 161 31.88 -47.34 -0.13
N ARG A 162 32.20 -48.21 0.83
CA ARG A 162 31.58 -48.17 2.17
C ARG A 162 31.84 -46.84 2.88
N LYS A 163 33.09 -46.38 2.88
CA LYS A 163 33.46 -45.09 3.51
C LYS A 163 32.79 -43.90 2.84
N GLU A 164 32.65 -43.90 1.51
CA GLU A 164 31.97 -42.83 0.78
C GLU A 164 30.46 -42.82 1.09
N ARG A 165 29.81 -43.99 1.24
CA ARG A 165 28.42 -44.07 1.71
C ARG A 165 28.27 -43.48 3.12
N GLU A 166 29.16 -43.83 4.05
CA GLU A 166 29.16 -43.29 5.41
C GLU A 166 29.37 -41.76 5.40
N ALA A 167 30.31 -41.25 4.60
CA ALA A 167 30.54 -39.82 4.44
C ALA A 167 29.34 -39.09 3.80
N TYR A 168 28.63 -39.76 2.90
CA TYR A 168 27.44 -39.21 2.25
C TYR A 168 26.29 -38.99 3.23
N ALA A 169 26.21 -39.72 4.34
CA ALA A 169 25.16 -39.50 5.34
C ALA A 169 25.14 -38.05 5.85
N GLY A 170 26.31 -37.47 6.13
CA GLY A 170 26.42 -36.05 6.52
C GLY A 170 26.15 -35.06 5.37
N ILE A 171 26.19 -35.52 4.12
CA ILE A 171 25.77 -34.73 2.95
C ILE A 171 24.25 -34.80 2.81
N SER A 172 23.64 -35.97 3.01
CA SER A 172 22.18 -36.19 2.97
C SER A 172 21.43 -35.31 3.99
N GLU A 173 21.99 -35.13 5.19
CA GLU A 173 21.46 -34.18 6.18
C GLU A 173 21.44 -32.73 5.64
N LYS A 174 22.51 -32.32 4.94
CA LYS A 174 22.61 -30.97 4.36
C LYS A 174 21.71 -30.80 3.14
N ILE A 175 21.53 -31.85 2.34
CA ILE A 175 20.56 -31.90 1.23
C ILE A 175 19.16 -31.67 1.79
N THR A 176 18.80 -32.39 2.85
CA THR A 176 17.51 -32.25 3.53
C THR A 176 17.31 -30.84 4.11
N PHE A 177 18.33 -30.30 4.79
CA PHE A 177 18.30 -28.94 5.34
C PHE A 177 18.07 -27.86 4.26
N LEU A 178 18.60 -28.07 3.06
CA LEU A 178 18.46 -27.15 1.93
C LEU A 178 17.19 -27.42 1.09
N GLU A 179 16.30 -28.31 1.54
CA GLU A 179 15.10 -28.75 0.81
C GLU A 179 15.43 -29.27 -0.60
N LEU A 180 16.58 -29.92 -0.75
CA LEU A 180 17.02 -30.56 -2.00
C LEU A 180 16.56 -32.03 -2.02
N GLU A 181 16.52 -32.62 -3.21
CA GLU A 181 16.14 -34.02 -3.41
C GLU A 181 17.37 -34.93 -3.28
N ASP A 182 17.27 -35.97 -2.46
CA ASP A 182 18.32 -36.99 -2.34
C ASP A 182 18.12 -38.08 -3.41
N ASN A 183 18.84 -37.94 -4.51
CA ASN A 183 18.82 -38.88 -5.64
C ASN A 183 19.83 -40.02 -5.50
N ALA A 184 20.46 -40.21 -4.32
CA ALA A 184 21.47 -41.24 -4.14
C ALA A 184 20.83 -42.63 -3.90
N ASP A 185 21.20 -43.59 -4.74
CA ASP A 185 20.82 -45.00 -4.60
C ASP A 185 22.08 -45.85 -4.37
N TRP A 186 22.52 -45.86 -3.11
CA TRP A 186 23.72 -46.57 -2.69
C TRP A 186 23.58 -48.09 -2.76
N GLU A 187 22.37 -48.63 -2.66
CA GLU A 187 22.15 -50.09 -2.76
C GLU A 187 22.26 -50.56 -4.21
N SER A 188 21.70 -49.83 -5.17
CA SER A 188 21.91 -50.10 -6.60
C SER A 188 23.38 -49.99 -6.99
N VAL A 189 24.10 -48.97 -6.48
CA VAL A 189 25.55 -48.82 -6.74
C VAL A 189 26.34 -49.99 -6.17
N LYS A 190 26.01 -50.46 -4.97
CA LYS A 190 26.64 -51.64 -4.36
C LYS A 190 26.41 -52.88 -5.24
N GLN A 191 25.20 -53.08 -5.75
CA GLN A 191 24.91 -54.20 -6.64
C GLN A 191 25.73 -54.12 -7.93
N GLN A 192 25.75 -52.95 -8.59
CA GLN A 192 26.54 -52.72 -9.80
C GLN A 192 28.04 -52.98 -9.58
N PHE A 193 28.55 -52.65 -8.39
CA PHE A 193 29.93 -52.95 -8.01
C PHE A 193 30.17 -54.46 -7.95
N LEU A 194 29.31 -55.21 -7.23
CA LEU A 194 29.43 -56.66 -7.07
C LEU A 194 29.30 -57.38 -8.41
N ASP A 195 28.35 -56.99 -9.25
CA ASP A 195 28.16 -57.56 -10.58
C ASP A 195 29.40 -57.36 -11.45
N LYS A 196 30.04 -56.18 -11.37
CA LYS A 196 31.29 -55.91 -12.08
C LYS A 196 32.44 -56.78 -11.56
N VAL A 197 32.55 -56.99 -10.24
CA VAL A 197 33.58 -57.87 -9.66
C VAL A 197 33.39 -59.30 -10.15
N ALA A 198 32.16 -59.83 -10.11
CA ALA A 198 31.86 -61.18 -10.59
C ALA A 198 32.22 -61.36 -12.08
N LEU A 199 31.95 -60.34 -12.92
CA LEU A 199 32.36 -60.35 -14.33
C LEU A 199 33.88 -60.36 -14.50
N LEU A 200 34.60 -59.60 -13.67
CA LEU A 200 36.06 -59.51 -13.72
C LEU A 200 36.72 -60.82 -13.25
N GLU A 201 36.19 -61.46 -12.20
CA GLU A 201 36.67 -62.76 -11.72
C GLU A 201 36.46 -63.86 -12.76
N LYS A 202 35.25 -63.94 -13.34
CA LYS A 202 34.96 -64.90 -14.43
C LYS A 202 35.87 -64.70 -15.65
N ALA A 203 36.16 -63.45 -16.01
CA ALA A 203 37.08 -63.16 -17.12
C ALA A 203 38.53 -63.55 -16.80
N GLN A 204 38.94 -63.47 -15.53
CA GLN A 204 40.26 -63.90 -15.08
C GLN A 204 40.37 -65.43 -15.07
N GLU A 205 39.36 -66.14 -14.56
CA GLU A 205 39.31 -67.61 -14.58
C GLU A 205 39.38 -68.17 -16.01
N GLU A 206 38.61 -67.61 -16.94
CA GLU A 206 38.66 -68.01 -18.36
C GLU A 206 40.05 -67.76 -18.95
N LYS A 207 40.68 -66.63 -18.62
CA LYS A 207 42.04 -66.33 -19.10
C LYS A 207 43.06 -67.33 -18.56
N GLU A 208 42.93 -67.74 -17.30
CA GLU A 208 43.81 -68.75 -16.69
C GLU A 208 43.59 -70.13 -17.31
N TYR A 209 42.33 -70.52 -17.53
CA TYR A 209 41.98 -71.76 -18.23
C TYR A 209 42.56 -71.81 -19.65
N GLN A 210 42.44 -70.74 -20.42
CA GLN A 210 43.02 -70.62 -21.76
C GLN A 210 44.55 -70.65 -21.75
N ALA A 211 45.19 -70.10 -20.71
CA ALA A 211 46.64 -70.15 -20.56
C ALA A 211 47.12 -71.58 -20.23
N GLU A 212 46.39 -72.29 -19.38
CA GLU A 212 46.71 -73.65 -18.97
C GLU A 212 46.53 -74.66 -20.13
N LEU A 213 45.43 -74.56 -20.89
CA LEU A 213 45.23 -75.32 -22.13
C LEU A 213 46.39 -75.12 -23.13
N LYS A 214 46.86 -73.87 -23.27
CA LYS A 214 48.00 -73.57 -24.15
C LYS A 214 49.32 -74.14 -23.64
N ARG A 215 49.51 -74.27 -22.33
CA ARG A 215 50.69 -74.93 -21.74
C ARG A 215 50.67 -76.43 -22.02
N GLN A 216 49.55 -77.10 -21.73
CA GLN A 216 49.38 -78.53 -21.99
C GLN A 216 49.61 -78.86 -23.47
N MET A 217 49.05 -78.08 -24.41
CA MET A 217 49.30 -78.28 -25.85
C MET A 217 50.76 -78.05 -26.27
N ARG A 218 51.55 -77.25 -25.55
CA ARG A 218 52.98 -77.09 -25.82
C ARG A 218 53.77 -78.27 -25.29
N GLU A 219 53.46 -78.72 -24.07
CA GLU A 219 54.10 -79.85 -23.41
C GLU A 219 53.88 -81.15 -24.18
N GLU A 220 52.65 -81.41 -24.66
CA GLU A 220 52.33 -82.57 -25.49
C GLU A 220 53.11 -82.57 -26.82
N LYS A 221 53.25 -81.41 -27.47
CA LYS A 221 54.02 -81.28 -28.71
C LYS A 221 55.52 -81.53 -28.53
N THR A 222 56.09 -81.17 -27.38
CA THR A 222 57.48 -81.46 -27.06
C THR A 222 57.73 -82.89 -26.57
N ALA A 223 56.68 -83.61 -26.16
CA ALA A 223 56.77 -85.00 -25.70
C ALA A 223 56.53 -86.03 -26.83
N THR A 224 55.96 -85.61 -27.97
CA THR A 224 55.67 -86.48 -29.13
C THR A 224 56.58 -86.24 -30.35
N GLY A 225 57.60 -85.38 -30.22
CA GLY A 225 58.66 -85.19 -31.23
C GLY A 225 60.01 -85.65 -30.70
#